data_AF-A0A1B6L7R5-F1
#
_entry.id   AF-A0A1B6L7R5-F1
#
_cell.length_a   1.000
_cell.length_b   1.000
_cell.length_c   1.000
_cell.angle_alpha   90.00
_cell.angle_beta   90.00
_cell.angle_gamma   90.00
#
_symmetry.space_group_name_H-M   'P 1'
#
loop_
_entity.id
_entity.type
_entity.pdbx_description
1 polymer ?
#
loop_
_entity_poly.entity_id
_entity_poly.type
_entity_poly.pdbx_seq_one_letter_code
_entity_poly.pdbx_strand_id
1 'polypeptide(L)'
;MMNIAQGGEGFNLNDLTPEQQKMLMEIRRRKTELLLEIQQLKDELAEVVAEMENMDTADDSKNHTRTKQMSIGRKKFNMDPKKGIEFLTEHGLLQATSEDVAAFLYKGEGLNKTAIGDYLGERSDFNEKVLKAFVDLHDFTDLILVQALRQFLWSFRLPGEAQKIDRMMECFAQRYCQLNPNIFTNTDTCYV
;
A
#
# COMPACT_ATOMS: atom_id res chain seq x y z
N MET A 1 54.46 24.26 22.03
CA MET A 1 54.77 24.73 23.40
C MET A 1 53.48 24.76 24.20
N MET A 2 53.30 23.80 25.11
CA MET A 2 52.73 23.99 26.46
C MET A 2 52.75 22.63 27.15
N ASN A 3 53.79 22.43 27.97
CA ASN A 3 53.89 21.36 28.95
C ASN A 3 52.75 21.51 29.96
N ILE A 4 51.84 20.55 30.02
CA ILE A 4 50.90 20.43 31.14
C ILE A 4 51.59 19.55 32.18
N ALA A 5 51.85 20.18 33.33
CA ALA A 5 52.63 19.65 34.43
C ALA A 5 52.08 18.33 34.98
N GLN A 6 53.00 17.40 35.23
CA GLN A 6 52.81 16.22 36.06
C GLN A 6 52.62 16.67 37.52
N GLY A 7 51.36 16.88 37.92
CA GLY A 7 50.96 17.02 39.33
C GLY A 7 50.56 15.66 39.89
N GLY A 8 51.55 14.78 40.08
CA GLY A 8 51.37 13.44 40.64
C GLY A 8 51.77 13.38 42.11
N GLU A 9 51.11 14.12 43.00
CA GLU A 9 51.04 13.69 44.40
C GLU A 9 50.03 12.53 44.46
N GLY A 10 50.57 11.32 44.54
CA GLY A 10 49.77 10.12 44.66
C GLY A 10 48.87 10.21 45.89
N PHE A 11 47.56 10.27 45.68
CA PHE A 11 46.56 10.23 46.75
C PHE A 11 46.83 8.99 47.62
N ASN A 12 47.40 9.19 48.80
CA ASN A 12 47.83 8.11 49.66
C ASN A 12 46.61 7.61 50.46
N LEU A 13 46.17 6.38 50.18
CA LEU A 13 44.99 5.79 50.83
C LEU A 13 45.12 5.76 52.37
N ASN A 14 46.34 5.77 52.89
CA ASN A 14 46.63 5.70 54.32
C ASN A 14 46.37 7.00 55.08
N ASP A 15 46.19 8.14 54.39
CA ASP A 15 45.90 9.44 55.01
C ASP A 15 44.39 9.67 55.25
N LEU A 16 43.55 8.70 54.88
CA LEU A 16 42.09 8.77 55.02
C LEU A 16 41.61 8.03 56.27
N THR A 17 40.59 8.59 56.91
CA THR A 17 39.86 7.89 57.98
C THR A 17 39.18 6.62 57.45
N PRO A 18 38.91 5.62 58.31
CA PRO A 18 38.23 4.38 57.91
C PRO A 18 36.89 4.64 57.19
N GLU A 19 36.10 5.62 57.65
CA GLU A 19 34.87 6.08 56.99
C GLU A 19 35.12 6.61 55.58
N GLN A 20 36.17 7.42 55.38
CA GLN A 20 36.51 7.98 54.06
C GLN A 20 37.04 6.92 53.10
N GLN A 21 37.82 5.94 53.57
CA GLN A 21 38.24 4.79 52.76
C GLN A 21 37.04 3.95 52.30
N LYS A 22 36.06 3.71 53.19
CA LYS A 22 34.83 2.99 52.88
C LYS A 22 33.97 3.75 51.85
N MET A 23 33.85 5.07 52.00
CA MET A 23 33.14 5.92 51.04
C MET A 23 33.82 5.94 49.67
N LEU A 24 35.15 5.99 49.63
CA LEU A 24 35.92 5.92 48.39
C LEU A 24 35.74 4.57 47.67
N MET A 25 35.70 3.45 48.41
CA MET A 25 35.40 2.14 47.85
C MET A 25 33.99 2.09 47.25
N GLU A 26 33.00 2.66 47.92
CA GLU A 26 31.62 2.70 47.42
C GLU A 26 31.49 3.60 46.18
N ILE A 27 32.18 4.76 46.15
CA ILE A 27 32.24 5.62 44.97
C ILE A 27 32.90 4.89 43.79
N ARG A 28 34.01 4.17 44.03
CA ARG A 28 34.67 3.38 43.00
C ARG A 28 33.79 2.25 42.49
N ARG A 29 33.07 1.56 43.38
CA ARG A 29 32.11 0.50 43.02
C ARG A 29 31.00 1.06 42.12
N ARG A 30 30.34 2.14 42.54
CA ARG A 30 29.30 2.82 41.75
C ARG A 30 29.81 3.35 40.42
N LYS A 31 31.04 3.88 40.38
CA LYS A 31 31.67 4.31 39.13
C LYS A 31 31.82 3.15 38.15
N THR A 32 32.24 1.98 38.63
CA THR A 32 32.37 0.78 37.79
C THR A 32 31.00 0.30 37.30
N GLU A 33 29.98 0.30 38.16
CA GLU A 33 28.60 -0.06 37.79
C GLU A 33 28.04 0.88 36.70
N LEU A 34 28.18 2.19 36.87
CA LEU A 34 27.74 3.18 35.88
C LEU A 34 28.48 3.07 34.56
N LEU A 35 29.78 2.75 34.58
CA LEU A 35 30.55 2.55 33.35
C LEU A 35 30.10 1.31 32.59
N LEU A 36 29.74 0.24 33.29
CA LEU A 36 29.16 -0.95 32.68
C LEU A 36 27.79 -0.64 32.06
N GLU A 37 26.95 0.11 32.77
CA GLU A 37 25.63 0.51 32.29
C GLU A 37 25.72 1.42 31.05
N ILE A 38 26.65 2.39 31.03
CA ILE A 38 26.91 3.24 29.85
C ILE A 38 27.39 2.40 28.67
N GLN A 39 28.26 1.41 28.91
CA GLN A 39 28.76 0.54 27.86
C GLN A 39 27.62 -0.30 27.28
N GLN A 40 26.76 -0.85 28.13
CA GLN A 40 25.63 -1.66 27.73
C GLN A 40 24.61 -0.85 26.90
N LEU A 41 24.26 0.36 27.36
CA LEU A 41 23.39 1.27 26.61
C LEU A 41 23.99 1.69 25.26
N LYS A 42 25.31 1.83 25.18
CA LYS A 42 26.00 2.15 23.93
C LYS A 42 25.92 1.00 22.93
N ASP A 43 26.03 -0.24 23.42
CA ASP A 43 25.93 -1.43 22.58
C ASP A 43 24.48 -1.63 22.10
N GLU A 44 23.48 -1.41 22.96
CA GLU A 44 22.06 -1.41 22.58
C GLU A 44 21.74 -0.34 21.52
N LEU A 45 22.25 0.89 21.69
CA LEU A 45 22.06 1.95 20.70
C LEU A 45 22.69 1.58 19.35
N ALA A 46 23.86 0.96 19.35
CA ALA A 46 24.52 0.52 18.12
C ALA A 46 23.72 -0.56 17.38
N GLU A 47 23.09 -1.48 18.12
CA GLU A 47 22.22 -2.51 17.55
C GLU A 47 20.95 -1.88 16.94
N VAL A 48 20.29 -0.99 17.66
CA VAL A 48 19.09 -0.28 17.16
C VAL A 48 19.40 0.54 15.91
N VAL A 49 20.55 1.23 15.87
CA VAL A 49 20.97 1.99 14.67
C VAL A 49 21.19 1.07 13.48
N ALA A 50 21.86 -0.08 13.68
CA ALA A 50 22.06 -1.06 12.63
C ALA A 50 20.74 -1.67 12.12
N GLU A 51 19.76 -1.90 13.01
CA GLU A 51 18.42 -2.34 12.61
C GLU A 51 17.68 -1.28 11.79
N MET A 52 17.74 0.00 12.18
CA MET A 52 17.13 1.10 11.43
C MET A 52 17.73 1.24 10.01
N GLU A 53 19.05 1.17 9.87
CA GLU A 53 19.72 1.23 8.56
C GLU A 53 19.35 0.04 7.65
N ASN A 54 19.19 -1.16 8.24
CA ASN A 54 18.74 -2.35 7.51
C ASN A 54 17.27 -2.26 7.07
N MET A 55 16.41 -1.61 7.87
CA MET A 55 15.00 -1.41 7.50
C MET A 55 14.84 -0.42 6.34
N ASP A 56 15.59 0.69 6.36
CA ASP A 56 15.51 1.72 5.31
C ASP A 56 15.99 1.20 3.94
N THR A 57 17.10 0.46 3.90
CA THR A 57 17.62 -0.13 2.64
C THR A 57 16.72 -1.24 2.08
N ALA A 58 16.08 -2.00 2.96
CA ALA A 58 15.11 -3.02 2.57
C ALA A 58 13.82 -2.40 2.02
N ASP A 59 13.36 -1.28 2.56
CA ASP A 59 12.13 -0.62 2.12
C ASP A 59 12.27 -0.01 0.72
N ASP A 60 13.37 0.70 0.44
CA ASP A 60 13.65 1.26 -0.89
C ASP A 60 13.75 0.16 -1.97
N SER A 61 14.43 -0.95 -1.66
CA SER A 61 14.59 -2.08 -2.58
C SER A 61 13.27 -2.82 -2.83
N LYS A 62 12.44 -2.98 -1.78
CA LYS A 62 11.10 -3.57 -1.89
C LYS A 62 10.16 -2.67 -2.69
N ASN A 63 10.19 -1.36 -2.46
CA ASN A 63 9.32 -0.41 -3.14
C ASN A 63 9.66 -0.29 -4.64
N HIS A 64 10.95 -0.29 -4.98
CA HIS A 64 11.41 -0.35 -6.37
C HIS A 64 10.96 -1.65 -7.07
N THR A 65 11.07 -2.78 -6.36
CA THR A 65 10.64 -4.09 -6.88
C THR A 65 9.12 -4.14 -7.08
N ARG A 66 8.34 -3.65 -6.12
CA ARG A 66 6.87 -3.60 -6.18
C ARG A 66 6.38 -2.74 -7.33
N THR A 67 6.99 -1.57 -7.53
CA THR A 67 6.68 -0.66 -8.65
C THR A 67 6.97 -1.31 -10.01
N LYS A 68 8.10 -2.02 -10.11
CA LYS A 68 8.47 -2.77 -11.33
C LYS A 68 7.49 -3.91 -11.61
N GLN A 69 7.14 -4.70 -10.59
CA GLN A 69 6.17 -5.78 -10.73
C GLN A 69 4.78 -5.26 -11.10
N MET A 70 4.34 -4.12 -10.54
CA MET A 70 3.09 -3.46 -10.93
C MET A 70 3.09 -3.09 -12.42
N SER A 71 4.18 -2.52 -12.93
CA SER A 71 4.32 -2.22 -14.36
C SER A 71 4.24 -3.47 -15.23
N ILE A 72 4.88 -4.57 -14.81
CA ILE A 72 4.82 -5.86 -15.51
C ILE A 72 3.40 -6.42 -15.50
N GLY A 73 2.71 -6.37 -14.36
CA GLY A 73 1.32 -6.82 -14.22
C GLY A 73 0.36 -6.05 -15.13
N ARG A 74 0.49 -4.72 -15.19
CA ARG A 74 -0.27 -3.88 -16.14
C ARG A 74 -0.02 -4.27 -17.61
N LYS A 75 1.25 -4.51 -17.98
CA LYS A 75 1.58 -4.98 -19.33
C LYS A 75 0.99 -6.36 -19.64
N LYS A 76 1.04 -7.28 -18.68
CA LYS A 76 0.41 -8.61 -18.78
C LYS A 76 -1.11 -8.47 -18.95
N PHE A 77 -1.76 -7.63 -18.15
CA PHE A 77 -3.19 -7.34 -18.28
C PHE A 77 -3.55 -6.83 -19.68
N ASN A 78 -2.75 -5.93 -20.23
CA ASN A 78 -2.97 -5.39 -21.57
C ASN A 78 -2.83 -6.42 -22.69
N MET A 79 -2.12 -7.54 -22.45
CA MET A 79 -1.97 -8.66 -23.38
C MET A 79 -3.02 -9.75 -23.15
N ASP A 80 -3.28 -10.07 -21.89
CA ASP A 80 -4.19 -11.11 -21.43
C ASP A 80 -4.73 -10.66 -20.05
N PRO A 81 -5.96 -10.11 -20.01
CA PRO A 81 -6.50 -9.51 -18.80
C PRO A 81 -6.54 -10.47 -17.63
N LYS A 82 -6.91 -11.73 -17.88
CA LYS A 82 -7.01 -12.76 -16.86
C LYS A 82 -5.65 -13.08 -16.24
N LYS A 83 -4.63 -13.33 -17.06
CA LYS A 83 -3.26 -13.55 -16.57
C LYS A 83 -2.66 -12.33 -15.90
N GLY A 84 -3.04 -11.13 -16.32
CA GLY A 84 -2.64 -9.89 -15.66
C GLY A 84 -3.13 -9.81 -14.22
N ILE A 85 -4.42 -10.08 -14.01
CA ILE A 85 -5.01 -10.10 -12.66
C ILE A 85 -4.44 -11.23 -11.81
N GLU A 86 -4.28 -12.43 -12.38
CA GLU A 86 -3.63 -13.57 -11.69
C GLU A 86 -2.21 -13.20 -11.23
N PHE A 87 -1.39 -12.63 -12.11
CA PHE A 87 -0.03 -12.20 -11.78
C PHE A 87 -0.01 -11.16 -10.65
N LEU A 88 -0.87 -10.14 -10.73
CA LEU A 88 -0.95 -9.09 -9.71
C LEU A 88 -1.39 -9.66 -8.35
N THR A 89 -2.29 -10.63 -8.37
CA THR A 89 -2.79 -11.31 -7.16
C THR A 89 -1.71 -12.20 -6.53
N GLU A 90 -1.04 -13.03 -7.32
CA GLU A 90 0.02 -13.93 -6.86
C GLU A 90 1.20 -13.18 -6.22
N HIS A 91 1.50 -11.97 -6.71
CA HIS A 91 2.59 -11.14 -6.21
C HIS A 91 2.16 -10.20 -5.07
N GLY A 92 0.92 -10.32 -4.56
CA GLY A 92 0.40 -9.48 -3.47
C GLY A 92 0.31 -7.99 -3.83
N LEU A 93 0.15 -7.68 -5.13
CA LEU A 93 0.00 -6.33 -5.66
C LEU A 93 -1.46 -5.90 -5.74
N LEU A 94 -2.36 -6.88 -5.86
CA LEU A 94 -3.81 -6.73 -5.94
C LEU A 94 -4.46 -7.82 -5.09
N GLN A 95 -5.53 -7.50 -4.37
CA GLN A 95 -6.30 -8.50 -3.66
C GLN A 95 -7.25 -9.22 -4.63
N ALA A 96 -7.50 -10.51 -4.38
CA ALA A 96 -8.41 -11.33 -5.19
C ALA A 96 -9.90 -11.05 -4.93
N THR A 97 -10.27 -9.83 -4.55
CA THR A 97 -11.66 -9.43 -4.28
C THR A 97 -12.24 -8.72 -5.52
N SER A 98 -13.56 -8.79 -5.68
CA SER A 98 -14.25 -8.12 -6.79
C SER A 98 -14.06 -6.59 -6.74
N GLU A 99 -14.06 -6.04 -5.54
CA GLU A 99 -13.99 -4.63 -5.22
C GLU A 99 -12.59 -4.06 -5.51
N ASP A 100 -11.53 -4.76 -5.09
CA ASP A 100 -10.16 -4.32 -5.35
C ASP A 100 -9.83 -4.40 -6.84
N VAL A 101 -10.25 -5.48 -7.53
CA VAL A 101 -10.08 -5.60 -8.98
C VAL A 101 -10.88 -4.50 -9.70
N ALA A 102 -12.12 -4.23 -9.30
CA ALA A 102 -12.92 -3.15 -9.87
C ALA A 102 -12.25 -1.78 -9.68
N ALA A 103 -11.74 -1.48 -8.49
CA ALA A 103 -11.03 -0.23 -8.20
C ALA A 103 -9.75 -0.09 -9.04
N PHE A 104 -9.02 -1.19 -9.23
CA PHE A 104 -7.84 -1.23 -10.10
C PHE A 104 -8.20 -0.91 -11.56
N LEU A 105 -9.26 -1.54 -12.08
CA LEU A 105 -9.76 -1.29 -13.44
C LEU A 105 -10.27 0.15 -13.59
N TYR A 106 -11.00 0.67 -12.59
CA TYR A 106 -11.57 2.01 -12.60
C TYR A 106 -10.49 3.10 -12.60
N LYS A 107 -9.43 2.91 -11.81
CA LYS A 107 -8.26 3.80 -11.83
C LYS A 107 -7.62 3.84 -13.22
N GLY A 108 -7.62 2.72 -13.95
CA GLY A 108 -7.25 2.65 -15.38
C GLY A 108 -5.80 3.05 -15.70
N GLU A 109 -4.93 3.17 -14.69
CA GLU A 109 -3.60 3.75 -14.84
C GLU A 109 -2.66 2.78 -15.59
N GLY A 110 -2.33 3.09 -16.85
CA GLY A 110 -1.50 2.23 -17.69
C GLY A 110 -2.21 0.98 -18.22
N LEU A 111 -3.53 0.92 -18.10
CA LEU A 111 -4.37 -0.16 -18.61
C LEU A 111 -4.97 0.19 -19.97
N ASN A 112 -5.08 -0.79 -20.84
CA ASN A 112 -5.74 -0.66 -22.12
C ASN A 112 -7.27 -0.73 -21.91
N LYS A 113 -7.99 0.32 -22.29
CA LYS A 113 -9.46 0.39 -22.17
C LYS A 113 -10.19 -0.74 -22.90
N THR A 114 -9.62 -1.27 -23.98
CA THR A 114 -10.15 -2.44 -24.67
C THR A 114 -9.99 -3.71 -23.83
N ALA A 115 -8.85 -3.90 -23.18
CA ALA A 115 -8.61 -5.03 -22.27
C ALA A 115 -9.52 -4.96 -21.03
N ILE A 116 -9.78 -3.75 -20.51
CA ILE A 116 -10.76 -3.54 -19.43
C ILE A 116 -12.15 -3.99 -19.88
N GLY A 117 -12.61 -3.52 -21.05
CA GLY A 117 -13.92 -3.90 -21.57
C GLY A 117 -14.05 -5.40 -21.84
N ASP A 118 -13.00 -6.01 -22.38
CA ASP A 118 -12.99 -7.45 -22.64
C ASP A 118 -13.13 -8.28 -21.36
N TYR A 119 -12.39 -7.90 -20.30
CA TYR A 119 -12.44 -8.55 -18.99
C TYR A 119 -13.76 -8.34 -18.26
N LEU A 120 -14.29 -7.11 -18.25
CA LEU A 120 -15.57 -6.81 -17.62
C LEU A 120 -16.74 -7.51 -18.33
N GLY A 121 -16.60 -7.78 -19.64
CA GLY A 121 -17.58 -8.48 -20.44
C GLY A 121 -17.51 -10.00 -20.35
N GLU A 122 -16.59 -10.58 -19.57
CA GLU A 122 -16.52 -12.04 -19.44
C GLU A 122 -17.71 -12.64 -18.69
N ARG A 123 -18.01 -13.91 -18.95
CA ARG A 123 -19.18 -14.64 -18.38
C ARG A 123 -18.93 -15.35 -17.06
N SER A 124 -17.78 -15.12 -16.45
CA SER A 124 -17.46 -15.75 -15.18
C SER A 124 -18.14 -15.01 -14.03
N ASP A 125 -18.67 -15.75 -13.06
CA ASP A 125 -19.29 -15.19 -11.84
C ASP A 125 -18.40 -14.14 -11.15
N PHE A 126 -17.08 -14.30 -11.19
CA PHE A 126 -16.15 -13.32 -10.63
C PHE A 126 -16.14 -12.03 -11.46
N ASN A 127 -16.07 -12.12 -12.78
CA ASN A 127 -16.10 -10.98 -13.68
C ASN A 127 -17.42 -10.21 -13.59
N GLU A 128 -18.54 -10.90 -13.39
CA GLU A 128 -19.84 -10.26 -13.16
C GLU A 128 -19.88 -9.48 -11.84
N LYS A 129 -19.31 -10.03 -10.77
CA LYS A 129 -19.16 -9.30 -9.50
C LYS A 129 -18.24 -8.09 -9.65
N VAL A 130 -17.13 -8.24 -10.38
CA VAL A 130 -16.22 -7.11 -10.70
C VAL A 130 -16.94 -6.04 -11.51
N LEU A 131 -17.74 -6.41 -12.52
CA LEU A 131 -18.53 -5.47 -13.31
C LEU A 131 -19.51 -4.70 -12.43
N LYS A 132 -20.22 -5.38 -11.53
CA LYS A 132 -21.12 -4.74 -10.58
C LYS A 132 -20.39 -3.75 -9.68
N ALA A 133 -19.29 -4.16 -9.06
CA ALA A 133 -18.47 -3.29 -8.22
C ALA A 133 -17.88 -2.11 -9.02
N PHE A 134 -17.50 -2.32 -10.28
CA PHE A 134 -16.98 -1.28 -11.16
C PHE A 134 -18.04 -0.23 -11.52
N VAL A 135 -19.27 -0.67 -11.77
CA VAL A 135 -20.42 0.21 -12.00
C VAL A 135 -20.78 0.95 -10.70
N ASP A 136 -20.68 0.31 -9.54
CA ASP A 136 -20.95 0.94 -8.24
C ASP A 136 -19.96 2.06 -7.89
N LEU A 137 -18.73 2.02 -8.44
CA LEU A 137 -17.74 3.11 -8.34
C LEU A 137 -18.12 4.36 -9.15
N HIS A 138 -19.07 4.25 -10.09
CA HIS A 138 -19.57 5.40 -10.82
C HIS A 138 -20.70 6.08 -10.04
N ASP A 139 -20.55 7.40 -9.85
CA ASP A 139 -21.60 8.24 -9.32
C ASP A 139 -22.40 8.87 -10.47
N PHE A 140 -23.65 8.43 -10.61
CA PHE A 140 -24.60 8.94 -11.61
C PHE A 140 -25.68 9.84 -11.01
N THR A 141 -25.53 10.25 -9.75
CA THR A 141 -26.51 11.12 -9.07
C THR A 141 -26.63 12.45 -9.80
N ASP A 142 -27.86 12.90 -10.03
CA ASP A 142 -28.22 14.16 -10.72
C ASP A 142 -27.71 14.29 -12.18
N LEU A 143 -27.17 13.21 -12.76
CA LEU A 143 -26.77 13.18 -14.17
C LEU A 143 -27.93 12.70 -15.04
N ILE A 144 -28.10 13.33 -16.20
CA ILE A 144 -29.01 12.80 -17.22
C ILE A 144 -28.41 11.54 -17.87
N LEU A 145 -29.27 10.67 -18.41
CA LEU A 145 -28.87 9.37 -18.97
C LEU A 145 -27.67 9.45 -19.92
N VAL A 146 -27.68 10.42 -20.84
CA VAL A 146 -26.60 10.62 -21.81
C VAL A 146 -25.27 11.01 -21.15
N GLN A 147 -25.31 11.78 -20.06
CA GLN A 147 -24.11 12.17 -19.30
C GLN A 147 -23.54 10.99 -18.52
N ALA A 148 -24.40 10.24 -17.82
CA ALA A 148 -24.01 9.02 -17.12
C ALA A 148 -23.43 7.98 -18.09
N LEU A 149 -24.06 7.78 -19.25
CA LEU A 149 -23.58 6.90 -20.30
C LEU A 149 -22.20 7.33 -20.82
N ARG A 150 -22.01 8.64 -21.08
CA ARG A 150 -20.71 9.17 -21.51
C ARG A 150 -19.63 8.92 -20.47
N GLN A 151 -19.91 9.10 -19.18
CA GLN A 151 -18.96 8.82 -18.11
C GLN A 151 -18.62 7.34 -18.04
N PHE A 152 -19.64 6.47 -18.08
CA PHE A 152 -19.46 5.03 -18.05
C PHE A 152 -18.59 4.54 -19.23
N LEU A 153 -18.93 4.95 -20.45
CA LEU A 153 -18.19 4.61 -21.67
C LEU A 153 -16.83 5.33 -21.80
N TRP A 154 -16.52 6.29 -20.92
CA TRP A 154 -15.19 6.90 -20.88
C TRP A 154 -14.17 5.98 -20.18
N SER A 155 -14.63 5.14 -19.25
CA SER A 155 -13.76 4.33 -18.40
C SER A 155 -13.21 3.08 -19.12
N PHE A 156 -13.94 2.53 -20.10
CA PHE A 156 -13.51 1.38 -20.90
C PHE A 156 -13.98 1.48 -22.36
N ARG A 157 -13.57 0.54 -23.23
CA ARG A 157 -14.10 0.43 -24.60
C ARG A 157 -15.08 -0.72 -24.67
N LEU A 158 -16.26 -0.48 -25.23
CA LEU A 158 -17.26 -1.53 -25.41
C LEU A 158 -16.69 -2.70 -26.25
N PRO A 159 -16.90 -3.94 -25.80
CA PRO A 159 -16.58 -5.13 -26.60
C PRO A 159 -17.46 -5.20 -27.85
N GLY A 160 -17.04 -5.96 -28.86
CA GLY A 160 -17.78 -6.10 -30.12
C GLY A 160 -18.91 -7.12 -30.04
N GLU A 161 -18.87 -8.02 -29.07
CA GLU A 161 -19.84 -9.09 -28.89
C GLU A 161 -21.12 -8.56 -28.22
N ALA A 162 -22.26 -8.73 -28.89
CA ALA A 162 -23.56 -8.25 -28.41
C ALA A 162 -23.89 -8.71 -26.98
N GLN A 163 -23.59 -9.97 -26.64
CA GLN A 163 -23.82 -10.53 -25.29
C GLN A 163 -22.96 -9.87 -24.20
N LYS A 164 -21.79 -9.33 -24.54
CA LYS A 164 -20.94 -8.61 -23.59
C LYS A 164 -21.47 -7.19 -23.39
N ILE A 165 -21.90 -6.54 -24.47
CA ILE A 165 -22.54 -5.22 -24.43
C ILE A 165 -23.81 -5.26 -23.59
N ASP A 166 -24.70 -6.23 -23.85
CA ASP A 166 -26.00 -6.40 -23.18
C ASP A 166 -25.85 -6.43 -21.65
N ARG A 167 -24.94 -7.26 -21.14
CA ARG A 167 -24.64 -7.37 -19.70
C ARG A 167 -24.08 -6.09 -19.08
N MET A 168 -23.20 -5.40 -19.80
CA MET A 168 -22.65 -4.11 -19.34
C MET A 168 -23.73 -3.03 -19.26
N MET A 169 -24.59 -2.97 -20.28
CA MET A 169 -25.68 -2.03 -20.35
C MET A 169 -26.76 -2.31 -19.30
N GLU A 170 -27.02 -3.58 -19.00
CA GLU A 170 -27.96 -3.98 -17.95
C GLU A 170 -27.46 -3.52 -16.56
N CYS A 171 -26.20 -3.76 -16.24
CA CYS A 171 -25.61 -3.29 -14.98
C CYS A 171 -25.64 -1.77 -14.88
N PHE A 172 -25.31 -1.07 -15.97
CA PHE A 172 -25.40 0.40 -16.04
C PHE A 172 -26.83 0.90 -15.77
N ALA A 173 -27.83 0.33 -16.46
CA ALA A 173 -29.22 0.73 -16.32
C ALA A 173 -29.74 0.50 -14.89
N GLN A 174 -29.39 -0.64 -14.28
CA GLN A 174 -29.73 -0.94 -12.89
C GLN A 174 -29.15 0.11 -11.93
N ARG A 175 -27.87 0.46 -12.08
CA ARG A 175 -27.22 1.46 -11.22
C ARG A 175 -27.79 2.86 -11.44
N TYR A 176 -28.02 3.25 -12.69
CA TYR A 176 -28.58 4.56 -13.00
C TYR A 176 -29.97 4.74 -12.38
N CYS A 177 -30.83 3.73 -12.49
CA CYS A 177 -32.17 3.75 -11.88
C CYS A 177 -32.12 3.78 -10.35
N GLN A 178 -31.17 3.07 -9.73
CA GLN A 178 -30.96 3.10 -8.28
C GLN A 178 -30.57 4.49 -7.77
N LEU A 179 -29.71 5.20 -8.49
CA LEU A 179 -29.26 6.54 -8.12
C LEU A 179 -30.26 7.64 -8.51
N ASN A 180 -31.12 7.37 -9.50
CA ASN A 180 -32.09 8.34 -10.03
C ASN A 180 -33.54 7.78 -10.00
N PRO A 181 -34.10 7.48 -8.81
CA PRO A 181 -35.41 6.85 -8.68
C PRO A 181 -36.57 7.71 -9.23
N ASN A 182 -36.35 9.02 -9.39
CA ASN A 182 -37.35 9.96 -9.89
C ASN A 182 -37.39 10.08 -11.42
N ILE A 183 -36.41 9.52 -12.15
CA ILE A 183 -36.29 9.70 -13.60
C ILE A 183 -36.97 8.55 -14.37
N PHE A 184 -36.79 7.31 -13.94
CA PHE A 184 -37.37 6.13 -14.58
C PHE A 184 -38.16 5.29 -13.58
N THR A 185 -39.41 4.98 -13.89
CA THR A 185 -40.26 4.10 -13.07
C THR A 185 -39.88 2.62 -13.16
N ASN A 186 -39.10 2.21 -14.18
CA ASN A 186 -38.71 0.82 -14.36
C ASN A 186 -37.35 0.71 -15.09
N THR A 187 -36.51 -0.25 -14.69
CA THR A 187 -35.15 -0.44 -15.25
C THR A 187 -35.18 -0.74 -16.75
N ASP A 188 -36.22 -1.43 -17.22
CA ASP A 188 -36.43 -1.75 -18.64
C ASP A 188 -36.56 -0.48 -19.51
N THR A 189 -37.15 0.60 -18.98
CA THR A 189 -37.28 1.87 -19.71
C THR A 189 -35.95 2.65 -19.81
N CYS A 190 -35.03 2.42 -18.88
CA CYS A 190 -33.69 2.98 -18.94
C CYS A 190 -32.75 2.18 -19.86
N TYR A 191 -33.07 0.90 -20.07
CA TYR A 191 -32.27 -0.04 -20.88
C TYR A 191 -32.58 0.04 -22.38
N VAL A 192 -33.87 0.22 -22.73
CA VAL A 192 -34.40 0.34 -24.12
C VAL A 192 -34.08 1.70 -24.73
#